data_AF-A0A4P5X3X8-F1
#
_entry.id   AF-A0A4P5X3X8-F1
#
_cell.length_a   1.000
_cell.length_b   1.000
_cell.length_c   1.000
_cell.angle_alpha   90.00
_cell.angle_beta   90.00
_cell.angle_gamma   90.00
#
_symmetry.space_group_name_H-M   'P 1'
#
loop_
_entity.id
_entity.type
_entity.pdbx_description
1 polymer ?
#
loop_
_entity_poly.entity_id
_entity_poly.type
_entity_poly.pdbx_seq_one_letter_code
_entity_poly.pdbx_strand_id
1 'polypeptide(L)'
;MTTLTRTAAALAAWRADQPAGSPAYPERFDDLVPRYLPAVPVDPFADTPLIYERRGDGYLLASVGQNGVYDGGDDMTGDIIGGEWQEQTRNMPEEKYDLLVRMPVPARKAADR
;
A
#
# COMPACT_ATOMS: atom_id res chain seq x y z
N MET A 1 -7.17 11.92 2.35
CA MET A 1 -5.94 11.56 1.60
C MET A 1 -4.70 11.36 2.48
N THR A 2 -4.58 11.98 3.66
CA THR A 2 -3.36 11.88 4.49
C THR A 2 -3.16 10.52 5.20
N THR A 3 -4.23 9.73 5.40
CA THR A 3 -4.16 8.46 6.13
C THR A 3 -3.24 7.43 5.45
N LEU A 4 -3.35 7.22 4.13
CA LEU A 4 -2.57 6.22 3.40
C LEU A 4 -1.05 6.49 3.56
N THR A 5 -0.62 7.72 3.31
CA THR A 5 0.78 8.15 3.43
C THR A 5 1.28 8.04 4.87
N ARG A 6 0.46 8.44 5.86
CA ARG A 6 0.83 8.32 7.28
C ARG A 6 1.01 6.87 7.70
N THR A 7 0.12 5.98 7.27
CA THR A 7 0.21 4.54 7.54
C THR A 7 1.43 3.91 6.86
N ALA A 8 1.73 4.28 5.62
CA ALA A 8 2.94 3.84 4.92
C ALA A 8 4.22 4.27 5.66
N ALA A 9 4.26 5.51 6.16
CA ALA A 9 5.36 6.00 6.98
C ALA A 9 5.49 5.24 8.32
N ALA A 10 4.37 4.92 8.97
CA ALA A 10 4.37 4.10 10.19
C ALA A 10 4.91 2.68 9.94
N LEU A 11 4.52 2.05 8.82
CA LEU A 11 5.07 0.75 8.39
C LEU A 11 6.57 0.82 8.12
N ALA A 12 7.05 1.91 7.50
CA ALA A 12 8.48 2.12 7.28
C ALA A 12 9.25 2.29 8.59
N ALA A 13 8.70 3.02 9.56
CA ALA A 13 9.28 3.17 10.89
C ALA A 13 9.32 1.84 11.66
N TRP A 14 8.22 1.06 11.61
CA TRP A 14 8.18 -0.27 12.20
C TRP A 14 9.29 -1.17 11.67
N ARG A 15 9.51 -1.16 10.35
CA ARG A 15 10.57 -1.94 9.70
C ARG A 15 11.96 -1.52 10.16
N ALA A 16 12.20 -0.22 10.31
CA ALA A 16 13.49 0.32 10.72
C ALA A 16 13.85 -0.05 12.17
N ASP A 17 12.85 -0.18 13.03
CA ASP A 17 13.02 -0.60 14.43
C ASP A 17 13.23 -2.12 14.58
N GLN A 18 13.03 -2.92 13.52
CA GLN A 18 13.19 -4.36 13.62
C GLN A 18 14.66 -4.80 13.66
N PRO A 19 15.03 -5.72 14.57
CA PRO A 19 16.32 -6.38 14.53
C PRO A 19 16.50 -7.18 13.24
N ALA A 20 17.75 -7.30 12.79
CA ALA A 20 18.10 -8.15 11.67
C ALA A 20 17.60 -9.60 11.88
N GLY A 21 16.95 -10.17 10.86
CA GLY A 21 16.36 -11.51 10.90
C GLY A 21 14.91 -11.56 11.42
N SER A 22 14.34 -10.44 11.84
CA SER A 22 12.90 -10.34 12.16
C SER A 22 12.07 -10.10 10.90
N PRO A 23 10.75 -10.41 10.90
CA PRO A 23 9.85 -10.02 9.81
C PRO A 23 9.98 -8.54 9.50
N ALA A 24 9.95 -8.15 8.22
CA ALA A 24 10.20 -6.76 7.80
C ALA A 24 8.99 -5.83 7.95
N TYR A 25 7.78 -6.38 8.11
CA TYR A 25 6.55 -5.63 8.35
C TYR A 25 5.64 -6.38 9.33
N PRO A 26 4.71 -5.70 10.03
CA PRO A 26 3.77 -6.37 10.92
C PRO A 26 2.83 -7.34 10.18
N GLU A 27 2.13 -8.20 10.93
CA GLU A 27 1.08 -9.04 10.33
C GLU A 27 -0.26 -8.28 10.30
N ARG A 28 -0.48 -7.34 11.22
CA ARG A 28 -1.75 -6.62 11.37
C ARG A 28 -1.52 -5.14 11.71
N PHE A 29 -2.51 -4.30 11.45
CA PHE A 29 -2.42 -2.88 11.84
C PHE A 29 -2.37 -2.67 13.35
N ASP A 30 -2.96 -3.56 14.13
CA ASP A 30 -2.93 -3.50 15.60
C ASP A 30 -1.48 -3.46 16.13
N ASP A 31 -0.54 -4.10 15.43
CA ASP A 31 0.89 -4.12 15.78
C ASP A 31 1.56 -2.74 15.62
N LEU A 32 0.94 -1.80 14.89
CA LEU A 32 1.41 -0.43 14.75
C LEU A 32 0.93 0.47 15.91
N VAL A 33 -0.04 0.03 16.70
CA VAL A 33 -0.70 0.82 17.75
C VAL A 33 -0.20 0.40 19.13
N PRO A 34 0.01 1.33 20.08
CA PRO A 34 -0.06 2.78 19.95
C PRO A 34 1.26 3.42 19.49
N ARG A 35 2.32 2.61 19.30
CA ARG A 35 3.70 3.10 19.15
C ARG A 35 3.90 3.97 17.91
N TYR A 36 3.37 3.56 16.76
CA TYR A 36 3.58 4.24 15.47
C TYR A 36 2.31 4.97 15.02
N LEU A 37 1.13 4.46 15.38
CA LEU A 37 -0.16 5.06 15.10
C LEU A 37 -1.00 5.17 16.38
N PRO A 38 -1.80 6.23 16.55
CA PRO A 38 -2.65 6.40 17.73
C PRO A 38 -3.83 5.42 17.77
N ALA A 39 -4.26 4.92 16.61
CA ALA A 39 -5.34 3.96 16.43
C ALA A 39 -5.20 3.26 15.07
N VAL A 40 -5.95 2.19 14.85
CA VAL A 40 -6.02 1.50 13.55
C VAL A 40 -6.50 2.48 12.48
N PRO A 41 -5.80 2.60 11.34
CA PRO A 41 -6.13 3.58 10.31
C PRO A 41 -7.40 3.19 9.56
N VAL A 42 -8.39 4.10 9.57
CA VAL A 42 -9.64 3.98 8.82
C VAL A 42 -9.47 4.57 7.42
N ASP A 43 -10.03 3.91 6.41
CA ASP A 43 -10.06 4.41 5.04
C ASP A 43 -10.88 5.71 4.97
N PRO A 44 -10.36 6.82 4.40
CA PRO A 44 -11.16 8.03 4.25
C PRO A 44 -12.34 7.89 3.28
N PHE A 45 -12.39 6.85 2.46
CA PHE A 45 -13.46 6.59 1.50
C PHE A 45 -14.38 5.43 1.90
N ALA A 46 -14.05 4.72 2.98
CA ALA A 46 -14.89 3.67 3.55
C ALA A 46 -14.85 3.72 5.07
N ASP A 47 -15.97 3.49 5.76
CA ASP A 47 -16.00 3.42 7.24
C ASP A 47 -15.37 2.12 7.80
N THR A 48 -14.37 1.58 7.10
CA THR A 48 -13.62 0.36 7.44
C THR A 48 -12.12 0.66 7.48
N PRO A 49 -11.30 -0.16 8.16
CA PRO A 49 -9.85 -0.05 8.07
C PRO A 49 -9.35 -0.06 6.62
N LEU A 50 -8.18 0.55 6.39
CA LEU A 50 -7.47 0.38 5.11
C LEU A 50 -7.27 -1.11 4.79
N ILE A 51 -7.11 -1.43 3.52
CA ILE A 51 -6.77 -2.80 3.09
C ILE A 51 -5.26 -2.96 3.24
N TYR A 52 -4.84 -4.02 3.94
CA TYR A 52 -3.44 -4.34 4.17
C TYR A 52 -3.17 -5.80 3.91
N GLU A 53 -2.22 -6.07 3.02
CA GLU A 53 -1.83 -7.42 2.65
C GLU A 53 -0.30 -7.53 2.63
N ARG A 54 0.23 -8.50 3.37
CA ARG A 54 1.64 -8.89 3.28
C ARG A 54 1.90 -9.56 1.92
N ARG A 55 2.90 -9.08 1.19
CA ARG A 55 3.23 -9.55 -0.17
C ARG A 55 4.73 -9.63 -0.39
N GLY A 56 5.25 -10.85 -0.43
CA GLY A 56 6.69 -11.12 -0.48
C GLY A 56 7.42 -10.47 0.70
N ASP A 57 8.52 -9.79 0.42
CA ASP A 57 9.31 -9.04 1.42
C ASP A 57 8.72 -7.66 1.77
N GLY A 58 7.49 -7.39 1.35
CA GLY A 58 6.80 -6.14 1.60
C GLY A 58 5.30 -6.29 1.76
N TYR A 59 4.56 -5.32 1.25
CA TYR A 59 3.13 -5.24 1.45
C TYR A 59 2.43 -4.46 0.34
N LEU A 60 1.12 -4.68 0.24
CA LEU A 60 0.16 -3.81 -0.41
C LEU A 60 -0.64 -3.11 0.69
N LEU A 61 -0.76 -1.79 0.56
CA LEU A 61 -1.64 -0.96 1.36
C LEU A 61 -2.58 -0.24 0.39
N ALA A 62 -3.88 -0.40 0.59
CA ALA A 62 -4.88 0.10 -0.34
C ALA A 62 -6.02 0.82 0.37
N SER A 63 -6.59 1.79 -0.34
CA SER A 63 -7.88 2.40 -0.06
C SER A 63 -8.77 2.21 -1.28
N VAL A 64 -10.07 2.00 -1.06
CA VAL A 64 -11.07 1.79 -2.11
C VAL A 64 -11.29 3.02 -3.00
N GLY A 65 -10.72 4.17 -2.64
CA GLY A 65 -10.81 5.38 -3.46
C GLY A 65 -12.23 5.94 -3.58
N GLN A 66 -12.41 6.91 -4.47
CA GLN A 66 -13.65 7.70 -4.54
C GLN A 66 -14.87 6.92 -5.03
N ASN A 67 -14.67 5.85 -5.78
CA ASN A 67 -15.77 5.00 -6.25
C ASN A 67 -16.31 4.09 -5.12
N GLY A 68 -15.60 3.98 -3.99
CA GLY A 68 -15.99 3.19 -2.83
C GLY A 68 -15.92 1.67 -3.06
N VAL A 69 -15.28 1.23 -4.14
CA VAL A 69 -15.18 -0.18 -4.55
C VAL A 69 -13.72 -0.57 -4.56
N TYR A 70 -13.37 -1.66 -3.89
CA TYR A 70 -12.04 -2.23 -4.03
C TYR A 70 -11.90 -2.86 -5.42
N ASP A 71 -11.09 -2.26 -6.27
CA ASP A 71 -10.89 -2.67 -7.66
C ASP A 71 -9.87 -3.81 -7.84
N GLY A 72 -9.49 -4.46 -6.73
CA GLY A 72 -8.59 -5.60 -6.69
C GLY A 72 -7.11 -5.22 -6.56
N GLY A 73 -6.81 -3.97 -6.20
CA GLY A 73 -5.45 -3.46 -6.15
C GLY A 73 -4.97 -2.96 -7.51
N ASP A 74 -5.87 -2.37 -8.28
CA ASP A 74 -5.59 -1.77 -9.59
C ASP A 74 -5.43 -0.26 -9.42
N ASP A 75 -4.24 0.29 -9.69
CA ASP A 75 -4.03 1.74 -9.63
C ASP A 75 -4.51 2.47 -10.89
N MET A 76 -4.66 3.79 -10.74
CA MET A 76 -5.09 4.69 -11.82
C MET A 76 -4.12 4.72 -13.01
N THR A 77 -2.81 4.49 -12.77
CA THR A 77 -1.79 4.62 -13.82
C THR A 77 -1.57 3.32 -14.58
N GLY A 78 -2.02 2.17 -14.07
CA GLY A 78 -1.75 0.85 -14.62
C GLY A 78 -0.34 0.36 -14.31
N ASP A 79 0.37 0.99 -13.37
CA ASP A 79 1.68 0.55 -12.90
C ASP A 79 1.56 -0.61 -11.90
N ILE A 80 0.45 -0.64 -11.16
CA ILE A 80 0.08 -1.71 -10.23
C ILE A 80 -1.27 -2.29 -10.67
N ILE A 81 -1.29 -3.58 -10.98
CA ILE A 81 -2.50 -4.32 -11.35
C ILE A 81 -2.57 -5.58 -10.49
N GLY A 82 -3.73 -5.83 -9.88
CA GLY A 82 -3.93 -6.94 -8.94
C GLY A 82 -3.03 -6.84 -7.69
N GLY A 83 -2.59 -5.62 -7.33
CA GLY A 83 -1.64 -5.37 -6.25
C GLY A 83 -0.18 -5.68 -6.58
N GLU A 84 0.15 -5.97 -7.84
CA GLU A 84 1.51 -6.25 -8.29
C GLU A 84 2.01 -5.26 -9.34
N TRP A 85 3.30 -4.92 -9.23
CA TRP A 85 4.00 -4.10 -10.20
C TRP A 85 3.99 -4.75 -11.59
N GLN A 86 3.69 -3.95 -12.59
CA GLN A 86 3.68 -4.37 -13.99
C GLN A 86 4.95 -3.92 -14.72
N GLU A 87 5.45 -4.73 -15.65
CA GLU A 87 6.59 -4.35 -16.50
C GLU A 87 6.20 -3.39 -17.62
N GLN A 88 4.93 -3.44 -18.04
CA GLN A 88 4.37 -2.61 -19.09
C GLN A 88 3.07 -2.03 -18.56
N THR A 89 3.02 -0.70 -18.49
CA THR A 89 1.84 0.05 -18.11
C THR A 89 0.71 -0.25 -19.10
N ARG A 90 -0.45 -0.69 -18.61
CA ARG A 90 -1.64 -0.88 -19.44
C ARG A 90 -2.53 0.35 -19.34
N ASN A 91 -3.21 0.70 -20.42
CA ASN A 91 -4.29 1.68 -20.34
C ASN A 91 -5.38 1.11 -19.42
N MET A 92 -5.49 1.68 -18.23
CA MET A 92 -6.57 1.38 -17.31
C MET A 92 -7.79 2.23 -17.66
N PRO A 93 -9.02 1.70 -17.49
CA PRO A 93 -10.21 2.54 -17.54
C PRO A 93 -10.01 3.68 -16.53
N GLU A 94 -10.34 4.92 -16.93
CA GLU A 94 -10.22 6.06 -16.01
C GLU A 94 -10.99 5.79 -14.72
N GLU A 95 -12.04 4.98 -14.76
CA GLU A 95 -13.00 4.69 -13.70
C GLU A 95 -12.48 3.81 -12.55
N LYS A 96 -11.26 3.24 -12.67
CA LYS A 96 -10.61 2.46 -11.60
C LYS A 96 -9.66 3.35 -10.79
N TYR A 97 -9.86 3.37 -9.46
CA TYR A 97 -9.30 4.44 -8.62
C TYR A 97 -8.74 3.97 -7.25
N ASP A 98 -8.38 2.69 -7.08
CA ASP A 98 -7.76 2.28 -5.82
C ASP A 98 -6.52 3.15 -5.54
N LEU A 99 -6.42 3.65 -4.31
CA LEU A 99 -5.25 4.41 -3.88
C LEU A 99 -4.27 3.46 -3.20
N LEU A 100 -3.15 3.19 -3.86
CA LEU A 100 -2.24 2.11 -3.49
C LEU A 100 -0.87 2.60 -3.04
N VAL A 101 -0.29 1.85 -2.10
CA VAL A 101 1.15 1.81 -1.84
C VAL A 101 1.58 0.36 -1.91
N ARG A 102 2.46 0.03 -2.88
CA ARG A 102 3.08 -1.28 -3.01
C ARG A 102 4.57 -1.19 -2.70
N MET A 103 5.00 -1.93 -1.69
CA MET A 103 6.41 -2.05 -1.30
C MET A 103 6.87 -3.50 -1.43
N PRO A 104 8.09 -3.79 -1.91
CA PRO A 104 9.10 -2.83 -2.35
C PRO A 104 8.73 -2.16 -3.68
N VAL A 105 9.23 -0.94 -3.89
CA VAL A 105 9.24 -0.30 -5.21
C VAL A 105 10.35 -0.96 -6.03
N PRO A 106 10.07 -1.45 -7.25
CA PRO A 106 11.07 -2.08 -8.10
C PRO A 106 12.16 -1.06 -8.47
N ALA A 107 13.37 -1.57 -8.75
CA ALA A 107 14.41 -0.74 -9.31
C ALA A 107 13.88 -0.11 -10.60
N ARG A 108 13.93 1.24 -10.69
CA ARG A 108 13.52 1.96 -11.89
C ARG A 108 14.36 1.46 -13.04
N LYS A 109 13.75 0.80 -14.04
CA LYS A 109 14.44 0.47 -15.29
C LYS A 109 14.93 1.80 -15.87
N ALA A 110 16.23 1.90 -16.19
CA ALA A 110 16.76 3.08 -16.86
C ALA A 110 15.94 3.24 -18.15
N ALA A 111 15.40 4.43 -18.40
CA ALA A 111 14.80 4.71 -19.68
C ALA A 111 15.91 4.55 -20.73
N ASP A 112 15.73 3.64 -21.68
CA ASP A 112 16.60 3.57 -22.85
C ASP A 112 16.57 4.96 -23.50
N ARG A 113 17.70 5.67 -23.43
CA ARG A 113 17.89 7.00 -24.01
C ARG A 113 18.28 6.89 -25.47
#